data_AF-A0AB39T9D8-F1
#
_entry.id   AF-A0AB39T9D8-F1
#
_cell.length_a   1.000
_cell.length_b   1.000
_cell.length_c   1.000
_cell.angle_alpha   90.00
_cell.angle_beta   90.00
_cell.angle_gamma   90.00
#
_symmetry.space_group_name_H-M   'P 1'
#
loop_
_entity.id
_entity.type
_entity.pdbx_description
1 polymer ?
#
loop_
_entity_poly.entity_id
_entity_poly.type
_entity_poly.pdbx_seq_one_letter_code
_entity_poly.pdbx_strand_id
1 'polypeptide(L)'
;MQRPLAASLLTALTLALTACSGAAAAPEDTRAPTAPTGVTATAGSASTVHVMWSAATDDRAVTGYSVYREDHKVKDLPATTLMTDVIGLTPATRHRFTVRARDAAGNVSPASATVTATTLPTTTEDRTPPTAPAALRVTADGGRAATLRWTPARDDARVTAYDVYQADTRVHTVPGTATTAHLTGLRPGTAYAFTVRARDAAENSSPDSNPADLTTAPAPGAPPNTAPSDLTATAGQGEITVTWTPPKTGAPVTHHELHLNGRFATTIVWGTTPPPGRATYTFPVQDPPGTRYTLTLRARLPDGTWGDFSAPRTVVVR
;
A
#
# COMPACT_ATOMS: atom_id res chain seq x y z
N MET A 1 28.45 90.41 2.69
CA MET A 1 27.09 90.24 3.26
C MET A 1 26.81 88.75 3.39
N GLN A 2 26.25 88.34 4.54
CA GLN A 2 25.57 87.07 4.87
C GLN A 2 26.38 85.74 4.95
N ARG A 3 26.59 85.30 6.21
CA ARG A 3 26.40 83.90 6.68
C ARG A 3 24.88 83.55 6.68
N PRO A 4 24.37 82.33 7.00
CA PRO A 4 24.93 80.97 7.25
C PRO A 4 24.14 79.88 6.43
N LEU A 5 24.32 78.55 6.54
CA LEU A 5 23.72 77.64 7.54
C LEU A 5 24.11 76.18 7.25
N ALA A 6 24.29 75.43 8.34
CA ALA A 6 24.52 74.00 8.38
C ALA A 6 23.23 73.20 8.17
N ALA A 7 23.36 71.99 7.62
CA ALA A 7 22.41 70.90 7.82
C ALA A 7 23.15 69.56 7.80
N SER A 8 23.27 68.96 8.99
CA SER A 8 23.67 67.57 9.18
C SER A 8 22.59 66.63 8.65
N LEU A 9 22.97 65.65 7.82
CA LEU A 9 22.18 64.44 7.64
C LEU A 9 23.02 63.24 8.09
N LEU A 10 22.59 62.61 9.19
CA LEU A 10 22.95 61.24 9.55
C LEU A 10 22.44 60.31 8.45
N THR A 11 23.32 59.55 7.81
CA THR A 11 22.93 58.37 7.01
C THR A 11 23.29 57.12 7.81
N ALA A 12 22.28 56.48 8.38
CA ALA A 12 22.42 55.16 9.00
C ALA A 12 22.59 54.13 7.88
N LEU A 13 23.77 53.49 7.82
CA LEU A 13 24.04 52.37 6.93
C LEU A 13 23.39 51.10 7.53
N THR A 14 22.21 50.74 7.04
CA THR A 14 21.58 49.45 7.34
C THR A 14 22.34 48.34 6.63
N LEU A 15 23.10 47.56 7.41
CA LEU A 15 23.72 46.32 6.96
C LEU A 15 22.61 45.27 6.76
N ALA A 16 22.20 45.03 5.52
CA ALA A 16 21.29 43.95 5.19
C ALA A 16 22.02 42.60 5.36
N LEU A 17 21.80 41.93 6.49
CA LEU A 17 22.11 40.50 6.60
C LEU A 17 21.09 39.73 5.78
N THR A 18 21.44 39.40 4.54
CA THR A 18 20.81 38.29 3.81
C THR A 18 21.16 36.99 4.54
N ALA A 19 20.29 36.57 5.45
CA ALA A 19 20.29 35.20 5.92
C ALA A 19 19.87 34.31 4.74
N CYS A 20 20.84 33.75 4.03
CA CYS A 20 20.59 32.57 3.21
C CYS A 20 20.12 31.47 4.15
N SER A 21 18.81 31.24 4.20
CA SER A 21 18.24 30.01 4.74
C SER A 21 18.62 28.88 3.77
N GLY A 22 19.86 28.42 3.89
CA GLY A 22 20.29 27.15 3.33
C GLY A 22 19.57 26.05 4.10
N ALA A 23 18.32 25.77 3.73
CA ALA A 23 17.74 24.47 4.01
C ALA A 23 18.63 23.47 3.28
N ALA A 24 19.56 22.84 4.00
CA ALA A 24 20.40 21.79 3.44
C ALA A 24 19.46 20.74 2.85
N ALA A 25 19.54 20.55 1.52
CA ALA A 25 18.77 19.51 0.86
C ALA A 25 19.10 18.17 1.54
N ALA A 26 18.07 17.38 1.85
CA ALA A 26 18.28 16.06 2.40
C ALA A 26 19.23 15.26 1.48
N PRO A 27 20.14 14.43 2.04
CA PRO A 27 21.07 13.67 1.22
C PRO A 27 20.31 12.81 0.22
N GLU A 28 20.75 12.82 -1.04
CA GLU A 28 20.19 11.99 -2.10
C GLU A 28 20.23 10.50 -1.71
N ASP A 29 19.23 9.76 -2.17
CA ASP A 29 19.21 8.32 -1.96
C ASP A 29 19.98 7.59 -3.06
N THR A 30 20.96 6.80 -2.66
CA THR A 30 21.83 6.02 -3.56
C THR A 30 21.74 4.52 -3.30
N ARG A 31 20.97 4.09 -2.30
CA ARG A 31 20.83 2.68 -1.96
C ARG A 31 19.62 2.13 -2.69
N ALA A 32 19.83 1.05 -3.44
CA ALA A 32 18.76 0.37 -4.14
C ALA A 32 17.98 -0.55 -3.20
N PRO A 33 16.68 -0.77 -3.49
CA PRO A 33 15.90 -1.77 -2.78
C PRO A 33 16.48 -3.17 -2.89
N THR A 34 16.11 -4.05 -1.95
CA THR A 34 16.38 -5.48 -2.05
C THR A 34 15.61 -6.11 -3.21
N ALA A 35 16.14 -7.21 -3.76
CA ALA A 35 15.43 -7.96 -4.79
C ALA A 35 14.12 -8.55 -4.21
N PRO A 36 12.99 -8.48 -4.92
CA PRO A 36 11.77 -9.17 -4.51
C PRO A 36 12.02 -10.68 -4.32
N THR A 37 11.47 -11.24 -3.26
CA THR A 37 11.59 -12.67 -2.93
C THR A 37 10.25 -13.38 -3.10
N GLY A 38 10.21 -14.71 -2.96
CA GLY A 38 8.96 -15.47 -3.02
C GLY A 38 8.21 -15.35 -4.35
N VAL A 39 8.93 -15.08 -5.44
CA VAL A 39 8.30 -14.87 -6.75
C VAL A 39 7.70 -16.18 -7.26
N THR A 40 6.48 -16.12 -7.78
CA THR A 40 5.79 -17.26 -8.41
C THR A 40 5.14 -16.82 -9.72
N ALA A 41 4.96 -17.78 -10.64
CA ALA A 41 4.23 -17.58 -11.88
C ALA A 41 3.33 -18.78 -12.15
N THR A 42 2.04 -18.53 -12.38
CA THR A 42 1.02 -19.56 -12.63
C THR A 42 0.21 -19.19 -13.87
N ALA A 43 0.03 -20.11 -14.81
CA ALA A 43 -0.82 -19.87 -15.96
C ALA A 43 -2.29 -19.74 -15.55
N GLY A 44 -2.95 -18.68 -16.03
CA GLY A 44 -4.38 -18.45 -15.81
C GLY A 44 -5.22 -18.99 -16.96
N SER A 45 -4.82 -18.65 -18.18
CA SER A 45 -5.51 -19.02 -19.42
C SER A 45 -4.51 -19.34 -20.53
N ALA A 46 -5.03 -19.43 -21.75
CA ALA A 46 -4.21 -19.49 -22.95
C ALA A 46 -3.39 -18.21 -23.22
N SER A 47 -3.74 -17.09 -22.58
CA SER A 47 -3.08 -15.79 -22.85
C SER A 47 -2.70 -15.00 -21.60
N THR A 48 -2.87 -15.59 -20.41
CA THR A 48 -2.62 -14.92 -19.12
C THR A 48 -1.71 -15.74 -18.21
N VAL A 49 -0.82 -15.07 -17.50
CA VAL A 49 -0.04 -15.63 -16.39
C VAL A 49 -0.15 -14.70 -15.18
N HIS A 50 -0.44 -15.29 -14.02
CA HIS A 50 -0.46 -14.63 -12.72
C HIS A 50 0.95 -14.64 -12.13
N VAL A 51 1.50 -13.47 -11.86
CA VAL A 51 2.81 -13.29 -11.23
C VAL A 51 2.63 -12.68 -9.85
N MET A 52 3.26 -13.27 -8.84
CA MET A 52 3.21 -12.80 -7.45
C MET A 52 4.61 -12.74 -6.85
N TRP A 53 4.79 -11.90 -5.82
CA TRP A 53 6.05 -11.77 -5.08
C TRP A 53 5.83 -11.27 -3.66
N SER A 54 6.83 -11.45 -2.81
CA SER A 54 6.91 -10.83 -1.48
C SER A 54 7.48 -9.43 -1.57
N ALA A 55 7.04 -8.55 -0.66
CA ALA A 55 7.50 -7.18 -0.60
C ALA A 55 9.03 -7.09 -0.44
N ALA A 56 9.66 -6.24 -1.23
CA ALA A 56 11.04 -5.84 -1.05
C ALA A 56 11.16 -4.82 0.08
N THR A 57 12.39 -4.62 0.55
CA THR A 57 12.75 -3.64 1.58
C THR A 57 13.75 -2.64 1.03
N ASP A 58 13.70 -1.43 1.55
CA ASP A 58 14.60 -0.35 1.21
C ASP A 58 14.87 0.47 2.48
N ASP A 59 15.96 1.24 2.53
CA ASP A 59 16.24 2.05 3.71
C ASP A 59 15.37 3.30 3.84
N ARG A 60 14.82 3.80 2.73
CA ARG A 60 13.79 4.84 2.74
C ARG A 60 12.42 4.27 2.43
N ALA A 61 12.21 3.79 1.20
CA ALA A 61 10.94 3.19 0.78
C ALA A 61 11.02 2.56 -0.61
N VAL A 62 10.37 1.40 -0.77
CA VAL A 62 9.99 0.90 -2.09
C VAL A 62 8.77 1.69 -2.59
N THR A 63 8.85 2.23 -3.80
CA THR A 63 7.75 2.99 -4.44
C THR A 63 7.01 2.18 -5.50
N GLY A 64 7.61 1.10 -5.99
CA GLY A 64 6.91 0.16 -6.85
C GLY A 64 7.72 -1.03 -7.33
N TYR A 65 7.09 -1.79 -8.21
CA TYR A 65 7.65 -2.99 -8.83
C TYR A 65 7.52 -2.95 -10.34
N SER A 66 8.55 -3.44 -11.02
CA SER A 66 8.60 -3.62 -12.47
C SER A 66 8.62 -5.11 -12.77
N VAL A 67 7.64 -5.59 -13.54
CA VAL A 67 7.55 -7.00 -13.95
C VAL A 67 8.11 -7.13 -15.35
N TYR A 68 8.99 -8.10 -15.54
CA TYR A 68 9.66 -8.41 -16.80
C TYR A 68 9.20 -9.78 -17.30
N ARG A 69 8.94 -9.87 -18.61
CA ARG A 69 8.75 -11.12 -19.34
C ARG A 69 9.93 -11.30 -20.28
N GLU A 70 10.63 -12.43 -20.14
CA GLU A 70 11.99 -12.58 -20.69
C GLU A 70 12.83 -11.37 -20.23
N ASP A 71 13.41 -10.60 -21.16
CA ASP A 71 14.21 -9.41 -20.86
C ASP A 71 13.43 -8.09 -21.03
N HIS A 72 12.14 -8.15 -21.35
CA HIS A 72 11.33 -6.96 -21.60
C HIS A 72 10.44 -6.61 -20.41
N LYS A 73 10.48 -5.35 -19.97
CA LYS A 73 9.54 -4.83 -18.97
C LYS A 73 8.13 -4.82 -19.54
N VAL A 74 7.18 -5.47 -18.87
CA VAL A 74 5.77 -5.58 -19.29
C VAL A 74 4.80 -4.80 -18.42
N LYS A 75 5.16 -4.50 -17.15
CA LYS A 75 4.34 -3.73 -16.21
C LYS A 75 5.20 -2.89 -15.27
N ASP A 76 4.66 -1.74 -14.88
CA ASP A 76 5.07 -0.97 -13.69
C ASP A 76 3.87 -0.83 -12.75
N LEU A 77 4.09 -1.15 -11.47
CA LEU A 77 3.03 -1.28 -10.47
C LEU A 77 3.41 -0.52 -9.18
N PRO A 78 2.46 0.05 -8.44
CA PRO A 78 2.74 0.74 -7.19
C PRO A 78 3.24 -0.24 -6.11
N ALA A 79 3.91 0.27 -5.08
CA ALA A 79 4.47 -0.55 -3.99
C ALA A 79 3.44 -1.40 -3.23
N THR A 80 2.17 -1.00 -3.27
CA THR A 80 1.06 -1.72 -2.64
C THR A 80 0.61 -2.95 -3.44
N THR A 81 1.07 -3.11 -4.68
CA THR A 81 0.72 -4.25 -5.52
C THR A 81 1.83 -5.30 -5.44
N LEU A 82 1.46 -6.50 -4.99
CA LEU A 82 2.37 -7.65 -4.86
C LEU A 82 1.96 -8.83 -5.77
N MET A 83 0.99 -8.58 -6.66
CA MET A 83 0.54 -9.54 -7.66
C MET A 83 0.00 -8.83 -8.91
N THR A 84 0.13 -9.47 -10.08
CA THR A 84 -0.43 -8.94 -11.32
C THR A 84 -0.69 -10.03 -12.35
N ASP A 85 -1.55 -9.72 -13.32
CA ASP A 85 -1.79 -10.55 -14.50
C ASP A 85 -1.00 -9.98 -15.68
N VAL A 86 -0.18 -10.83 -16.28
CA VAL A 86 0.46 -10.56 -17.58
C VAL A 86 -0.41 -11.18 -18.65
N ILE A 87 -0.99 -10.32 -19.50
CA ILE A 87 -1.97 -10.70 -20.53
C ILE A 87 -1.36 -10.60 -21.94
N GLY A 88 -2.08 -11.12 -22.94
CA GLY A 88 -1.64 -11.07 -24.34
C GLY A 88 -0.48 -12.02 -24.64
N LEU A 89 -0.40 -13.12 -23.90
CA LEU A 89 0.61 -14.17 -24.09
C LEU A 89 0.18 -15.16 -25.18
N THR A 90 1.16 -15.83 -25.76
CA THR A 90 0.90 -16.86 -26.79
C THR A 90 0.42 -18.14 -26.10
N PRO A 91 -0.63 -18.81 -26.62
CA PRO A 91 -1.07 -20.11 -26.11
C PRO A 91 0.01 -21.19 -26.12
N ALA A 92 -0.11 -22.16 -25.21
CA ALA A 92 0.78 -23.33 -25.08
C ALA A 92 2.29 -22.99 -25.07
N THR A 93 2.66 -21.80 -24.58
CA THR A 93 4.02 -21.26 -24.68
C THR A 93 4.60 -21.05 -23.29
N ARG A 94 5.85 -21.49 -23.10
CA ARG A 94 6.61 -21.24 -21.87
C ARG A 94 7.12 -19.80 -21.88
N HIS A 95 6.84 -19.07 -20.80
CA HIS A 95 7.34 -17.72 -20.54
C HIS A 95 8.17 -17.68 -19.26
N ARG A 96 9.17 -16.81 -19.21
CA ARG A 96 9.99 -16.52 -18.02
C ARG A 96 9.63 -15.15 -17.46
N PHE A 97 9.59 -15.04 -16.14
CA PHE A 97 9.29 -13.80 -15.44
C PHE A 97 10.31 -13.48 -14.36
N THR A 98 10.61 -12.19 -14.22
CA THR A 98 11.34 -11.64 -13.07
C THR A 98 10.67 -10.35 -12.61
N VAL A 99 10.91 -9.98 -11.36
CA VAL A 99 10.40 -8.73 -10.76
C VAL A 99 11.57 -7.94 -10.19
N ARG A 100 11.54 -6.62 -10.35
CA ARG A 100 12.47 -5.68 -9.71
C ARG A 100 11.69 -4.67 -8.88
N ALA A 101 12.24 -4.26 -7.74
CA ALA A 101 11.74 -3.16 -6.94
C ALA A 101 12.41 -1.84 -7.37
N ARG A 102 11.71 -0.74 -7.18
CA ARG A 102 12.20 0.64 -7.40
C ARG A 102 11.87 1.53 -6.21
N ASP A 103 12.69 2.53 -5.97
CA ASP A 103 12.48 3.57 -4.95
C ASP A 103 12.06 4.93 -5.57
N ALA A 104 12.03 5.99 -4.77
CA ALA A 104 11.67 7.33 -5.22
C ALA A 104 12.82 8.06 -5.93
N ALA A 105 14.07 7.68 -5.67
CA ALA A 105 15.26 8.28 -6.26
C ALA A 105 15.62 7.66 -7.62
N GLY A 106 14.92 6.60 -8.02
CA GLY A 106 15.13 5.90 -9.29
C GLY A 106 16.12 4.74 -9.19
N ASN A 107 16.55 4.36 -7.98
CA ASN A 107 17.37 3.17 -7.79
C ASN A 107 16.51 1.92 -8.03
N VAL A 108 17.09 0.92 -8.70
CA VAL A 108 16.42 -0.33 -9.08
C VAL A 108 17.16 -1.50 -8.47
N SER A 109 16.41 -2.42 -7.86
CA SER A 109 16.96 -3.63 -7.26
C SER A 109 17.59 -4.56 -8.31
N PRO A 110 18.43 -5.52 -7.88
CA PRO A 110 18.67 -6.73 -8.66
C PRO A 110 17.34 -7.42 -9.02
N ALA A 111 17.35 -8.22 -10.08
CA ALA A 111 16.19 -9.05 -10.43
C ALA A 111 15.92 -10.10 -9.35
N SER A 112 14.65 -10.42 -9.15
CA SER A 112 14.25 -11.61 -8.39
C SER A 112 14.79 -12.90 -9.03
N ALA A 113 14.62 -14.02 -8.34
CA ALA A 113 14.73 -15.33 -8.98
C ALA A 113 13.82 -15.40 -10.22
N THR A 114 14.31 -16.02 -11.30
CA THR A 114 13.52 -16.27 -12.51
C THR A 114 12.55 -17.40 -12.26
N VAL A 115 11.28 -17.16 -12.57
CA VAL A 115 10.21 -18.17 -12.54
C VAL A 115 9.66 -18.40 -13.94
N THR A 116 9.07 -19.57 -14.17
CA THR A 116 8.52 -19.92 -15.48
C THR A 116 7.10 -20.43 -15.37
N ALA A 117 6.26 -20.05 -16.33
CA ALA A 117 4.91 -20.61 -16.50
C ALA A 117 4.67 -20.93 -17.97
N THR A 118 3.92 -22.00 -18.25
CA THR A 118 3.47 -22.34 -19.60
C THR A 118 1.99 -22.02 -19.71
N THR A 119 1.61 -21.10 -20.59
CA THR A 119 0.20 -20.79 -20.86
C THR A 119 -0.54 -22.02 -21.35
N LEU A 120 -1.86 -22.03 -21.17
CA LEU A 120 -2.69 -23.15 -21.57
C LEU A 120 -2.89 -23.19 -23.10
N PRO A 121 -3.29 -24.34 -23.66
CA PRO A 121 -3.79 -24.37 -25.04
C PRO A 121 -5.06 -23.52 -25.18
N THR A 122 -5.31 -23.00 -26.37
CA THR A 122 -6.60 -22.38 -26.69
C THR A 122 -7.70 -23.43 -26.61
N THR A 123 -8.75 -23.14 -25.85
CA THR A 123 -9.97 -23.94 -25.79
C THR A 123 -11.08 -23.27 -26.61
N THR A 124 -12.12 -24.02 -26.93
CA THR A 124 -13.39 -23.46 -27.42
C THR A 124 -13.90 -22.42 -26.43
N GLU A 125 -14.70 -21.45 -26.90
CA GLU A 125 -15.31 -20.46 -26.02
C GLU A 125 -16.13 -21.17 -24.93
N ASP A 126 -15.69 -21.02 -23.69
CA ASP A 126 -16.36 -21.51 -22.50
C ASP A 126 -17.00 -20.34 -21.75
N ARG A 127 -18.28 -20.47 -21.43
CA ARG A 127 -19.06 -19.45 -20.73
C ARG A 127 -19.67 -19.98 -19.43
N THR A 128 -19.38 -21.23 -19.06
CA THR A 128 -19.86 -21.83 -17.82
C THR A 128 -18.82 -21.54 -16.75
N PRO A 129 -19.12 -20.76 -15.70
CA PRO A 129 -18.17 -20.56 -14.62
C PRO A 129 -18.03 -21.82 -13.76
N PRO A 130 -16.87 -22.03 -13.11
CA PRO A 130 -16.71 -23.08 -12.12
C PRO A 130 -17.71 -22.96 -10.96
N THR A 131 -17.97 -24.07 -10.28
CA THR A 131 -18.69 -24.05 -8.99
C THR A 131 -17.87 -23.32 -7.93
N ALA A 132 -18.53 -22.69 -6.95
CA ALA A 132 -17.83 -22.09 -5.81
C ALA A 132 -17.01 -23.14 -5.03
N PRO A 133 -15.77 -22.83 -4.60
CA PRO A 133 -15.05 -23.64 -3.62
C PRO A 133 -15.87 -23.75 -2.33
N ALA A 134 -15.80 -24.90 -1.66
CA ALA A 134 -16.59 -25.16 -0.46
C ALA A 134 -15.72 -25.41 0.77
N ALA A 135 -16.33 -25.34 1.95
CA ALA A 135 -15.68 -25.66 3.23
C ALA A 135 -14.36 -24.89 3.45
N LEU A 136 -14.32 -23.62 3.04
CA LEU A 136 -13.16 -22.77 3.32
C LEU A 136 -12.95 -22.70 4.83
N ARG A 137 -11.71 -22.93 5.23
CA ARG A 137 -11.19 -22.83 6.60
C ARG A 137 -9.87 -22.06 6.54
N VAL A 138 -9.59 -21.32 7.60
CA VAL A 138 -8.34 -20.57 7.75
C VAL A 138 -7.77 -20.82 9.14
N THR A 139 -6.45 -21.01 9.21
CA THR A 139 -5.71 -21.15 10.46
C THR A 139 -4.55 -20.17 10.49
N ALA A 140 -4.41 -19.41 11.57
CA ALA A 140 -3.27 -18.52 11.76
C ALA A 140 -1.97 -19.35 11.86
N ASP A 141 -0.93 -18.85 11.22
CA ASP A 141 0.44 -19.31 11.38
C ASP A 141 1.24 -18.16 12.04
N GLY A 142 1.15 -18.10 13.37
CA GLY A 142 1.64 -16.98 14.16
C GLY A 142 0.89 -15.68 13.91
N GLY A 143 1.58 -14.54 14.08
CA GLY A 143 0.98 -13.21 13.96
C GLY A 143 1.02 -12.59 12.56
N ARG A 144 1.70 -13.22 11.60
CA ARG A 144 1.96 -12.60 10.28
C ARG A 144 1.62 -13.47 9.08
N ALA A 145 1.04 -14.63 9.34
CA ALA A 145 0.73 -15.57 8.31
C ALA A 145 -0.55 -16.35 8.63
N ALA A 146 -1.13 -16.92 7.59
CA ALA A 146 -2.27 -17.81 7.68
C ALA A 146 -2.24 -18.84 6.57
N THR A 147 -2.73 -20.03 6.87
CA THR A 147 -2.97 -21.07 5.87
C THR A 147 -4.47 -21.23 5.65
N LEU A 148 -4.91 -21.09 4.40
CA LEU A 148 -6.28 -21.36 3.97
C LEU A 148 -6.34 -22.77 3.38
N ARG A 149 -7.47 -23.44 3.57
CA ARG A 149 -7.77 -24.76 3.01
C ARG A 149 -9.24 -24.82 2.58
N TRP A 150 -9.52 -25.44 1.44
CA TRP A 150 -10.88 -25.58 0.91
C TRP A 150 -11.06 -26.90 0.16
N THR A 151 -12.32 -27.24 -0.09
CA THR A 151 -12.70 -28.32 -1.01
C THR A 151 -12.65 -27.81 -2.46
N PRO A 152 -12.05 -28.57 -3.40
CA PRO A 152 -11.96 -28.15 -4.80
C PRO A 152 -13.32 -27.80 -5.43
N ALA A 153 -13.30 -26.78 -6.28
CA ALA A 153 -14.35 -26.51 -7.24
C ALA A 153 -14.36 -27.54 -8.39
N ARG A 154 -15.46 -27.59 -9.12
CA ARG A 154 -15.64 -28.35 -10.36
C ARG A 154 -16.01 -27.41 -11.49
N ASP A 155 -15.67 -27.83 -12.68
CA ASP A 155 -15.88 -27.09 -13.92
C ASP A 155 -16.09 -28.12 -15.04
N ASP A 156 -16.80 -27.76 -16.10
CA ASP A 156 -17.03 -28.63 -17.27
C ASP A 156 -15.81 -28.73 -18.18
N ALA A 157 -14.90 -27.75 -18.14
CA ALA A 157 -13.59 -27.83 -18.79
C ALA A 157 -12.47 -28.10 -17.78
N ARG A 158 -12.08 -27.09 -17.00
CA ARG A 158 -11.00 -27.14 -16.01
C ARG A 158 -10.92 -25.86 -15.18
N VAL A 159 -10.81 -26.03 -13.86
CA VAL A 159 -10.31 -24.98 -12.95
C VAL A 159 -8.79 -24.80 -13.13
N THR A 160 -8.36 -23.57 -13.43
CA THR A 160 -6.96 -23.21 -13.72
C THR A 160 -6.32 -22.44 -12.57
N ALA A 161 -7.11 -21.76 -11.75
CA ALA A 161 -6.64 -21.00 -10.61
C ALA A 161 -7.68 -20.94 -9.48
N TYR A 162 -7.20 -20.76 -8.25
CA TYR A 162 -8.00 -20.23 -7.15
C TYR A 162 -7.45 -18.88 -6.73
N ASP A 163 -8.35 -17.90 -6.64
CA ASP A 163 -8.06 -16.55 -6.21
C ASP A 163 -8.60 -16.34 -4.80
N VAL A 164 -7.73 -15.91 -3.89
CA VAL A 164 -8.09 -15.55 -2.51
C VAL A 164 -8.39 -14.06 -2.47
N TYR A 165 -9.53 -13.72 -1.87
CA TYR A 165 -10.01 -12.36 -1.72
C TYR A 165 -10.10 -11.96 -0.26
N GLN A 166 -9.80 -10.69 0.00
CA GLN A 166 -10.20 -9.98 1.21
C GLN A 166 -11.18 -8.88 0.78
N ALA A 167 -12.44 -8.99 1.23
CA ALA A 167 -13.56 -8.27 0.61
C ALA A 167 -13.54 -8.47 -0.92
N ASP A 168 -13.51 -7.40 -1.71
CA ASP A 168 -13.48 -7.48 -3.18
C ASP A 168 -12.07 -7.39 -3.79
N THR A 169 -11.02 -7.36 -2.96
CA THR A 169 -9.63 -7.27 -3.44
C THR A 169 -9.00 -8.65 -3.50
N ARG A 170 -8.54 -9.06 -4.68
CA ARG A 170 -7.73 -10.27 -4.85
C ARG A 170 -6.36 -10.04 -4.21
N VAL A 171 -6.02 -10.86 -3.22
CA VAL A 171 -4.77 -10.76 -2.45
C VAL A 171 -3.81 -11.92 -2.71
N HIS A 172 -4.29 -13.02 -3.29
CA HIS A 172 -3.45 -14.16 -3.64
C HIS A 172 -4.05 -15.01 -4.77
N THR A 173 -3.20 -15.73 -5.49
CA THR A 173 -3.61 -16.70 -6.50
C THR A 173 -2.74 -17.95 -6.40
N VAL A 174 -3.36 -19.12 -6.45
CA VAL A 174 -2.69 -20.43 -6.52
C VAL A 174 -3.17 -21.21 -7.74
N PRO A 175 -2.40 -22.19 -8.25
CA PRO A 175 -2.84 -23.06 -9.35
C PRO A 175 -4.16 -23.78 -9.03
N GLY A 176 -4.96 -24.09 -10.06
CA GLY A 176 -6.25 -24.78 -9.94
C GLY A 176 -6.17 -26.21 -9.41
N THR A 177 -4.96 -26.78 -9.30
CA THR A 177 -4.70 -28.05 -8.64
C THR A 177 -4.49 -27.91 -7.12
N ALA A 178 -4.33 -26.70 -6.61
CA ALA A 178 -4.13 -26.44 -5.19
C ALA A 178 -5.46 -26.40 -4.44
N THR A 179 -5.45 -26.87 -3.20
CA THR A 179 -6.57 -26.77 -2.24
C THR A 179 -6.16 -26.03 -0.98
N THR A 180 -4.98 -25.40 -1.02
CA THR A 180 -4.39 -24.66 0.07
C THR A 180 -3.69 -23.40 -0.45
N ALA A 181 -3.66 -22.36 0.37
CA ALA A 181 -2.85 -21.16 0.13
C ALA A 181 -2.24 -20.68 1.44
N HIS A 182 -0.98 -20.27 1.39
CA HIS A 182 -0.30 -19.63 2.52
C HIS A 182 -0.22 -18.12 2.25
N LEU A 183 -0.95 -17.35 3.04
CA LEU A 183 -0.86 -15.89 3.07
C LEU A 183 0.22 -15.46 4.06
N THR A 184 1.11 -14.60 3.61
CA THR A 184 2.14 -13.97 4.45
C THR A 184 1.96 -12.45 4.43
N GLY A 185 2.65 -11.74 5.33
CA GLY A 185 2.52 -10.29 5.43
C GLY A 185 1.23 -9.83 6.10
N LEU A 186 0.53 -10.74 6.80
CA LEU A 186 -0.59 -10.36 7.66
C LEU A 186 -0.08 -9.56 8.86
N ARG A 187 -0.98 -8.81 9.50
CA ARG A 187 -0.68 -8.03 10.69
C ARG A 187 -1.03 -8.82 11.94
N PRO A 188 -0.22 -8.76 13.02
CA PRO A 188 -0.55 -9.38 14.30
C PRO A 188 -1.81 -8.78 14.94
N GLY A 189 -2.57 -9.60 15.67
CA GLY A 189 -3.77 -9.17 16.41
C GLY A 189 -4.90 -8.58 15.55
N THR A 190 -4.88 -8.82 14.24
CA THR A 190 -5.81 -8.21 13.28
C THR A 190 -6.83 -9.23 12.82
N ALA A 191 -8.10 -8.80 12.76
CA ALA A 191 -9.19 -9.60 12.19
C ALA A 191 -9.21 -9.47 10.66
N TYR A 192 -9.38 -10.60 10.00
CA TYR A 192 -9.47 -10.78 8.55
C TYR A 192 -10.68 -11.63 8.23
N ALA A 193 -11.28 -11.41 7.06
CA ALA A 193 -12.27 -12.28 6.46
C ALA A 193 -11.84 -12.59 5.02
N PHE A 194 -11.72 -13.86 4.69
CA PHE A 194 -11.29 -14.31 3.37
C PHE A 194 -12.40 -15.08 2.65
N THR A 195 -12.47 -14.91 1.34
CA THR A 195 -13.21 -15.81 0.42
C THR A 195 -12.26 -16.34 -0.63
N VAL A 196 -12.64 -17.43 -1.29
CA VAL A 196 -11.92 -18.00 -2.42
C VAL A 196 -12.88 -18.14 -3.60
N ARG A 197 -12.43 -17.74 -4.79
CA ARG A 197 -13.10 -18.00 -6.07
C ARG A 197 -12.25 -18.93 -6.93
N ALA A 198 -12.89 -19.82 -7.66
CA ALA A 198 -12.25 -20.59 -8.71
C ALA A 198 -12.32 -19.83 -10.04
N ARG A 199 -11.30 -19.96 -10.88
CA ARG A 199 -11.30 -19.49 -12.27
C ARG A 199 -10.96 -20.63 -13.23
N ASP A 200 -11.55 -20.58 -14.42
CA ASP A 200 -11.27 -21.49 -15.51
C ASP A 200 -10.29 -20.89 -16.55
N ALA A 201 -10.06 -21.62 -17.64
CA ALA A 201 -9.17 -21.18 -18.73
C ALA A 201 -9.77 -20.08 -19.62
N ALA A 202 -11.08 -19.85 -19.55
CA ALA A 202 -11.78 -18.77 -20.25
C ALA A 202 -11.91 -17.51 -19.38
N GLU A 203 -11.31 -17.52 -18.18
CA GLU A 203 -11.37 -16.45 -17.17
C GLU A 203 -12.77 -16.24 -16.57
N ASN A 204 -13.66 -17.23 -16.67
CA ASN A 204 -14.90 -17.19 -15.91
C ASN A 204 -14.59 -17.45 -14.43
N SER A 205 -15.19 -16.65 -13.55
CA SER A 205 -15.04 -16.77 -12.10
C SER A 205 -16.27 -17.41 -11.48
N SER A 206 -16.06 -18.34 -10.55
CA SER A 206 -17.11 -18.82 -9.67
C SER A 206 -17.65 -17.70 -8.76
N PRO A 207 -18.83 -17.91 -8.14
CA PRO A 207 -19.21 -17.18 -6.92
C PRO A 207 -18.18 -17.39 -5.80
N ASP A 208 -18.25 -16.56 -4.76
CA ASP A 208 -17.45 -16.72 -3.55
C ASP A 208 -17.75 -18.04 -2.82
N SER A 209 -16.72 -18.62 -2.21
CA SER A 209 -16.88 -19.63 -1.17
C SER A 209 -17.63 -19.08 0.06
N ASN A 210 -17.89 -19.93 1.05
CA ASN A 210 -18.19 -19.42 2.39
C ASN A 210 -17.04 -18.52 2.88
N PRO A 211 -17.33 -17.44 3.64
CA PRO A 211 -16.28 -16.65 4.27
C PRO A 211 -15.56 -17.48 5.33
N ALA A 212 -14.30 -17.14 5.57
CA ALA A 212 -13.50 -17.69 6.65
C ALA A 212 -12.82 -16.55 7.41
N ASP A 213 -13.26 -16.36 8.66
CA ASP A 213 -12.75 -15.32 9.54
C ASP A 213 -11.51 -15.80 10.29
N LEU A 214 -10.57 -14.89 10.47
CA LEU A 214 -9.33 -15.13 11.20
C LEU A 214 -8.95 -13.91 12.03
N THR A 215 -8.58 -14.12 13.28
CA THR A 215 -7.77 -13.15 14.02
C THR A 215 -6.36 -13.71 14.19
N THR A 216 -5.36 -13.01 13.67
CA THR A 216 -3.96 -13.40 13.83
C THR A 216 -3.50 -13.27 15.27
N ALA A 217 -2.50 -14.06 15.69
CA ALA A 217 -1.95 -13.94 17.02
C ALA A 217 -1.30 -12.55 17.24
N PRO A 218 -1.41 -11.94 18.42
CA PRO A 218 -0.58 -10.79 18.79
C PRO A 218 0.91 -11.16 18.79
N ALA A 219 1.80 -10.21 18.50
CA ALA A 219 3.24 -10.41 18.59
C ALA A 219 3.80 -9.63 19.81
N PRO A 220 4.64 -10.23 20.68
CA PRO A 220 5.24 -9.53 21.81
C PRO A 220 6.05 -8.32 21.34
N GLY A 221 5.72 -7.13 21.84
CA GLY A 221 6.39 -5.87 21.45
C GLY A 221 5.92 -5.23 20.14
N ALA A 222 5.01 -5.85 19.39
CA ALA A 222 4.27 -5.15 18.35
C ALA A 222 3.16 -4.35 19.03
N PRO A 223 3.14 -3.00 18.97
CA PRO A 223 1.99 -2.30 19.47
C PRO A 223 0.81 -2.66 18.55
N PRO A 224 -0.42 -2.75 19.06
CA PRO A 224 -1.65 -2.95 18.25
C PRO A 224 -1.93 -1.81 17.26
N ASN A 225 -0.98 -0.90 17.04
CA ASN A 225 -1.24 0.48 16.69
C ASN A 225 -1.36 0.66 15.18
N THR A 226 -2.52 0.29 14.66
CA THR A 226 -3.03 0.77 13.37
C THR A 226 -3.38 2.27 13.43
N ALA A 227 -3.42 2.84 14.64
CA ALA A 227 -3.59 4.26 14.84
C ALA A 227 -2.32 5.07 14.50
N PRO A 228 -2.48 6.21 13.82
CA PRO A 228 -1.46 7.25 13.77
C PRO A 228 -0.97 7.65 15.17
N SER A 229 0.35 7.80 15.36
CA SER A 229 0.96 8.24 16.62
C SER A 229 1.46 9.67 16.54
N ASP A 230 1.88 10.22 17.69
CA ASP A 230 2.52 11.54 17.78
C ASP A 230 1.72 12.67 17.12
N LEU A 231 0.38 12.55 17.14
CA LEU A 231 -0.51 13.61 16.67
C LEU A 231 -0.25 14.85 17.51
N THR A 232 -0.03 15.96 16.83
CA THR A 232 0.06 17.32 17.37
C THR A 232 -0.75 18.25 16.49
N ALA A 233 -1.31 19.31 17.07
CA ALA A 233 -2.11 20.30 16.36
C ALA A 233 -1.67 21.69 16.82
N THR A 234 -1.47 22.61 15.88
CA THR A 234 -1.08 24.00 16.14
C THR A 234 -2.00 24.92 15.37
N ALA A 235 -2.60 25.89 16.06
CA ALA A 235 -3.44 26.91 15.45
C ALA A 235 -2.57 28.06 14.93
N GLY A 236 -2.75 28.39 13.66
CA GLY A 236 -2.30 29.61 13.01
C GLY A 236 -3.45 30.61 12.86
N GLN A 237 -3.22 31.69 12.11
CA GLN A 237 -4.26 32.67 11.82
C GLN A 237 -5.24 32.10 10.78
N GLY A 238 -6.44 31.71 11.21
CA GLY A 238 -7.48 31.16 10.32
C GLY A 238 -7.23 29.73 9.83
N GLU A 239 -6.30 29.00 10.43
CA GLU A 239 -5.96 27.62 10.04
C GLU A 239 -5.47 26.79 11.21
N ILE A 240 -5.55 25.47 11.05
CA ILE A 240 -4.93 24.50 11.96
C ILE A 240 -3.99 23.62 11.14
N THR A 241 -2.76 23.47 11.62
CA THR A 241 -1.79 22.49 11.12
C THR A 241 -1.74 21.29 12.06
N VAL A 242 -1.91 20.09 11.52
CA VAL A 242 -1.74 18.82 12.22
C VAL A 242 -0.51 18.07 11.71
N THR A 243 0.24 17.46 12.62
CA THR A 243 1.37 16.59 12.27
C THR A 243 1.33 15.29 13.07
N TRP A 244 1.67 14.16 12.44
CA TRP A 244 1.59 12.82 13.03
C TRP A 244 2.58 11.85 12.39
N THR A 245 2.81 10.71 13.04
CA THR A 245 3.55 9.56 12.50
C THR A 245 2.54 8.52 12.01
N PRO A 246 2.51 8.14 10.71
CA PRO A 246 1.64 7.06 10.22
C PRO A 246 1.99 5.71 10.85
N PRO A 247 1.03 4.76 10.91
CA PRO A 247 1.31 3.43 11.44
C PRO A 247 2.32 2.68 10.56
N LYS A 248 3.17 1.86 11.18
CA LYS A 248 4.14 1.01 10.45
C LYS A 248 3.44 -0.23 9.90
N THR A 249 3.04 -0.16 8.64
CA THR A 249 2.26 -1.22 7.98
C THR A 249 3.05 -2.10 7.02
N GLY A 250 4.35 -1.84 6.82
CA GLY A 250 5.19 -2.55 5.84
C GLY A 250 4.94 -2.16 4.38
N ALA A 251 3.93 -1.32 4.11
CA ALA A 251 3.67 -0.66 2.84
C ALA A 251 3.23 0.80 3.08
N PRO A 252 3.33 1.71 2.09
CA PRO A 252 2.98 3.11 2.29
C PRO A 252 1.51 3.32 2.70
N VAL A 253 1.28 4.14 3.73
CA VAL A 253 -0.06 4.56 4.18
C VAL A 253 -0.40 5.87 3.50
N THR A 254 -1.27 5.82 2.49
CA THR A 254 -1.55 6.97 1.62
C THR A 254 -2.83 7.72 1.98
N HIS A 255 -3.73 7.14 2.77
CA HIS A 255 -5.00 7.78 3.13
C HIS A 255 -5.16 7.86 4.65
N HIS A 256 -5.63 9.00 5.13
CA HIS A 256 -6.02 9.21 6.53
C HIS A 256 -7.38 9.89 6.60
N GLU A 257 -8.20 9.55 7.58
CA GLU A 257 -9.39 10.34 7.92
C GLU A 257 -9.07 11.22 9.12
N LEU A 258 -9.32 12.53 8.98
CA LEU A 258 -9.32 13.48 10.07
C LEU A 258 -10.73 13.65 10.61
N HIS A 259 -10.87 13.56 11.92
CA HIS A 259 -12.12 13.77 12.63
C HIS A 259 -11.98 14.94 13.61
N LEU A 260 -12.98 15.82 13.63
CA LEU A 260 -13.09 16.96 14.53
C LEU A 260 -14.29 16.78 15.45
N ASN A 261 -14.06 16.84 16.76
CA ASN A 261 -15.07 16.61 17.80
C ASN A 261 -15.84 15.29 17.60
N GLY A 262 -15.12 14.24 17.17
CA GLY A 262 -15.67 12.91 16.90
C GLY A 262 -16.48 12.77 15.61
N ARG A 263 -16.52 13.80 14.75
CA ARG A 263 -17.17 13.76 13.44
C ARG A 263 -16.15 13.75 12.33
N PHE A 264 -16.41 13.00 11.27
CA PHE A 264 -15.59 13.01 10.06
C PHE A 264 -15.51 14.44 9.49
N ALA A 265 -14.30 14.91 9.22
CA ALA A 265 -14.05 16.21 8.63
C ALA A 265 -13.55 16.08 7.18
N THR A 266 -12.51 15.27 6.96
CA THR A 266 -11.94 15.08 5.62
C THR A 266 -11.10 13.81 5.50
N THR A 267 -10.89 13.37 4.26
CA THR A 267 -9.89 12.36 3.91
C THR A 267 -8.65 13.04 3.34
N ILE A 268 -7.52 12.83 4.00
CA ILE A 268 -6.20 13.28 3.58
C ILE A 268 -5.62 12.17 2.71
N VAL A 269 -5.36 12.47 1.45
CA VAL A 269 -4.82 11.53 0.48
C VAL A 269 -3.49 12.06 -0.02
N TRP A 270 -2.42 11.31 0.23
CA TRP A 270 -1.20 11.46 -0.55
C TRP A 270 -1.30 10.52 -1.74
N GLY A 271 -0.65 10.89 -2.85
CA GLY A 271 -0.50 10.00 -3.99
C GLY A 271 0.30 8.75 -3.61
N THR A 272 1.04 8.21 -4.57
CA THR A 272 1.83 6.99 -4.36
C THR A 272 3.00 7.14 -3.39
N THR A 273 3.33 8.37 -2.98
CA THR A 273 4.52 8.69 -2.19
C THR A 273 4.15 9.61 -1.03
N PRO A 274 3.72 9.07 0.13
CA PRO A 274 3.46 9.87 1.32
C PRO A 274 4.78 10.41 1.91
N PRO A 275 4.73 11.48 2.73
CA PRO A 275 5.92 12.04 3.37
C PRO A 275 6.67 10.97 4.20
N PRO A 276 8.00 10.89 4.12
CA PRO A 276 8.77 9.97 4.95
C PRO A 276 8.69 10.39 6.41
N GLY A 277 8.45 9.43 7.30
CA GLY A 277 8.38 9.68 8.74
C GLY A 277 7.08 10.37 9.16
N ARG A 278 7.12 11.68 9.39
CA ARG A 278 5.94 12.44 9.88
C ARG A 278 5.17 13.05 8.74
N ALA A 279 3.85 12.85 8.77
CA ALA A 279 2.88 13.50 7.92
C ALA A 279 2.49 14.86 8.49
N THR A 280 2.17 15.80 7.59
CA THR A 280 1.68 17.14 7.92
C THR A 280 0.49 17.46 7.02
N TYR A 281 -0.55 18.07 7.60
CA TYR A 281 -1.69 18.57 6.86
C TYR A 281 -2.21 19.86 7.51
N THR A 282 -2.52 20.85 6.69
CA THR A 282 -3.04 22.14 7.13
C THR A 282 -4.41 22.34 6.50
N PHE A 283 -5.37 22.78 7.32
CA PHE A 283 -6.72 23.06 6.86
C PHE A 283 -7.24 24.39 7.43
N PRO A 284 -8.05 25.14 6.66
CA PRO A 284 -8.59 26.41 7.12
C PRO A 284 -9.66 26.20 8.20
N VAL A 285 -9.81 27.19 9.08
CA VAL A 285 -10.84 27.25 10.11
C VAL A 285 -11.46 28.65 10.12
N GLN A 286 -12.79 28.70 10.12
CA GLN A 286 -13.55 29.95 10.09
C GLN A 286 -14.22 30.29 11.43
N ASP A 287 -14.19 29.35 12.38
CA ASP A 287 -14.77 29.55 13.69
C ASP A 287 -14.03 30.64 14.49
N PRO A 288 -14.72 31.34 15.41
CA PRO A 288 -14.13 32.44 16.17
C PRO A 288 -12.89 32.01 16.98
N PRO A 289 -11.92 32.92 17.21
CA PRO A 289 -10.83 32.73 18.15
C PRO A 289 -11.33 32.26 19.53
N GLY A 290 -10.66 31.26 20.10
CA GLY A 290 -11.09 30.60 21.34
C GLY A 290 -11.94 29.35 21.15
N THR A 291 -12.40 29.06 19.92
CA THR A 291 -13.10 27.80 19.62
C THR A 291 -12.16 26.61 19.83
N ARG A 292 -12.64 25.57 20.52
CA ARG A 292 -11.85 24.37 20.84
C ARG A 292 -12.26 23.19 19.96
N TYR A 293 -11.28 22.53 19.35
CA TYR A 293 -11.46 21.24 18.68
C TYR A 293 -10.73 20.13 19.40
N THR A 294 -11.35 18.95 19.42
CA THR A 294 -10.68 17.67 19.68
C THR A 294 -10.49 16.96 18.34
N LEU A 295 -9.24 16.68 17.97
CA LEU A 295 -8.83 16.04 16.74
C LEU A 295 -8.45 14.59 16.98
N THR A 296 -8.90 13.70 16.10
CA THR A 296 -8.40 12.32 15.99
C THR A 296 -8.15 11.98 14.53
N LEU A 297 -7.20 11.08 14.27
CA LEU A 297 -6.87 10.57 12.94
C LEU A 297 -6.93 9.06 12.91
N ARG A 298 -7.32 8.48 11.79
CA ARG A 298 -7.08 7.05 11.50
C ARG A 298 -6.53 6.87 10.10
N ALA A 299 -5.79 5.79 9.89
CA ALA A 299 -5.11 5.48 8.63
C ALA A 299 -5.83 4.40 7.84
N ARG A 300 -5.84 4.49 6.51
CA ARG A 300 -6.23 3.37 5.66
C ARG A 300 -5.04 2.44 5.49
N LEU A 301 -5.20 1.21 5.91
CA LEU A 301 -4.16 0.20 5.93
C LEU A 301 -4.02 -0.45 4.54
N PRO A 302 -2.89 -1.12 4.24
CA PRO A 302 -2.62 -1.71 2.92
C PRO A 302 -3.62 -2.78 2.48
N ASP A 303 -4.33 -3.39 3.42
CA ASP A 303 -5.40 -4.36 3.18
C ASP A 303 -6.77 -3.70 2.94
N GLY A 304 -6.80 -2.37 2.76
CA GLY A 304 -7.99 -1.60 2.41
C GLY A 304 -8.89 -1.21 3.60
N THR A 305 -8.62 -1.74 4.80
CA THR A 305 -9.38 -1.46 6.02
C THR A 305 -8.92 -0.16 6.70
N TRP A 306 -9.77 0.43 7.53
CA TRP A 306 -9.39 1.58 8.36
C TRP A 306 -8.88 1.10 9.71
N GLY A 307 -7.73 1.62 10.13
CA GLY A 307 -7.16 1.39 11.45
C GLY A 307 -7.89 2.13 12.58
N ASP A 308 -7.37 1.93 13.78
CA ASP A 308 -7.78 2.60 15.01
C ASP A 308 -7.57 4.11 14.93
N PHE A 309 -8.28 4.83 15.80
CA PHE A 309 -8.05 6.26 15.98
C PHE A 309 -6.80 6.53 16.82
N SER A 310 -6.09 7.59 16.47
CA SER A 310 -5.04 8.18 17.28
C SER A 310 -5.58 8.60 18.64
N ALA A 311 -4.67 8.76 19.61
CA ALA A 311 -5.00 9.50 20.82
C ALA A 311 -5.56 10.89 20.46
N PRO A 312 -6.62 11.37 21.13
CA PRO A 312 -7.22 12.66 20.83
C PRO A 312 -6.27 13.81 21.17
N ARG A 313 -6.31 14.86 20.35
CA ARG A 313 -5.54 16.10 20.58
C ARG A 313 -6.43 17.32 20.55
N THR A 314 -6.25 18.20 21.51
CA THR A 314 -7.02 19.43 21.59
C THR A 314 -6.24 20.60 21.03
N VAL A 315 -6.89 21.46 20.25
CA VAL A 315 -6.35 22.74 19.80
C VAL A 315 -7.41 23.83 19.95
N VAL A 316 -6.96 25.06 20.14
CA VAL A 316 -7.83 26.25 20.25
C VAL A 316 -7.49 27.20 19.12
N VAL A 317 -8.50 27.63 18.38
CA VAL A 317 -8.37 28.59 17.27
C VAL A 317 -7.79 29.91 17.79
N ARG A 318 -6.86 30.48 17.03
CA ARG A 318 -6.22 31.78 17.32
C ARG A 318 -6.85 32.92 16.55
#